data_AF-A0A955DFQ7-F1
#
_entry.id   AF-A0A955DFQ7-F1
#
_cell.length_a   1.000
_cell.length_b   1.000
_cell.length_c   1.000
_cell.angle_alpha   90.00
_cell.angle_beta   90.00
_cell.angle_gamma   90.00
#
_symmetry.space_group_name_H-M   'P 1'
#
loop_
_entity.id
_entity.type
_entity.pdbx_description
1 polymer ?
#
loop_
_entity_poly.entity_id
_entity_poly.type
_entity_poly.pdbx_seq_one_letter_code
_entity_poly.pdbx_strand_id
1 'polypeptide(L)'
;MTAVADFRDRLARPWRVAFVVYALAMTTGTHWPRLQLGTEDSPAPDKMIHYLAFAGLTVLLWGTRWVGLRSAVLIVMVWAAIDEVSQGIPALHRDISWADVTASELGIISAGLLGWAMRPVGGRANRLRLERHTFAFDVFMSRWTAWALLPVAAATLGLGLGVVIYVCIRPWPADDPIQTGLLKFVAVAIGAMVAMHFVMLAGMFREVDRHPARRPCFACGTSLADLPRTPDGRLACPACGETAHRFQWTLAPALPRGVHTRLAIVPAVVGLLLGLALGASYLVLPRLFDAATLSRHYYQLPLDLRFTFDVFLVVGIGAVVLRMYRSRLARLVDRQDVRCLACQHDLHATPAPDGTGRCGECGRTFTRLGDEAPAGA
;
A
#
# COMPACT_ATOMS: atom_id res chain seq x y z
N MET A 1 5.27 -21.68 21.75
CA MET A 1 6.01 -20.67 20.93
C MET A 1 6.31 -21.16 19.51
N THR A 2 6.68 -22.43 19.32
CA THR A 2 7.01 -23.01 17.99
C THR A 2 5.90 -22.84 16.95
N ALA A 3 4.64 -23.17 17.27
CA ALA A 3 3.52 -23.06 16.33
C ALA A 3 3.27 -21.63 15.78
N VAL A 4 3.55 -20.59 16.58
CA VAL A 4 3.43 -19.18 16.14
C VAL A 4 4.54 -18.82 15.17
N ALA A 5 5.79 -19.19 15.50
CA ALA A 5 6.93 -18.95 14.63
C ALA A 5 6.74 -19.66 13.28
N ASP A 6 6.36 -20.93 13.29
CA ASP A 6 6.12 -21.73 12.10
C ASP A 6 5.02 -21.15 11.20
N PHE A 7 3.94 -20.63 11.79
CA PHE A 7 2.87 -19.99 11.01
C PHE A 7 3.33 -18.67 10.38
N ARG A 8 3.99 -17.80 11.15
CA ARG A 8 4.51 -16.51 10.63
C ARG A 8 5.55 -16.73 9.55
N ASP A 9 6.42 -17.72 9.70
CA ASP A 9 7.41 -18.08 8.70
C ASP A 9 6.77 -18.62 7.42
N ARG A 10 5.73 -19.45 7.53
CA ARG A 10 4.97 -19.91 6.35
C ARG A 10 4.34 -18.75 5.58
N LEU A 11 3.77 -17.76 6.28
CA LEU A 11 3.19 -16.58 5.63
C LEU A 11 4.25 -15.68 4.98
N ALA A 12 5.43 -15.55 5.60
CA ALA A 12 6.52 -14.70 5.09
C ALA A 12 7.36 -15.38 3.99
N ARG A 13 7.37 -16.71 3.91
CA ARG A 13 8.24 -17.45 2.98
C ARG A 13 8.09 -17.04 1.52
N PRO A 14 6.88 -16.88 0.94
CA PRO A 14 6.74 -16.43 -0.45
C PRO A 14 7.31 -15.02 -0.68
N TRP A 15 7.15 -14.11 0.28
CA TRP A 15 7.77 -12.78 0.23
C TRP A 15 9.29 -12.85 0.23
N ARG A 16 9.89 -13.72 1.06
CA ARG A 16 11.34 -13.94 1.11
C ARG A 16 11.85 -14.48 -0.23
N VAL A 17 11.17 -15.46 -0.80
CA VAL A 17 11.52 -16.01 -2.12
C VAL A 17 11.40 -14.95 -3.21
N ALA A 18 10.28 -14.23 -3.25
CA ALA A 18 10.05 -13.15 -4.22
C ALA A 18 11.12 -12.05 -4.09
N PHE A 19 11.45 -11.62 -2.87
CA PHE A 19 12.51 -10.64 -2.62
C PHE A 19 13.87 -11.12 -3.14
N VAL A 20 14.29 -12.35 -2.82
CA VAL A 20 15.59 -12.88 -3.28
C VAL A 20 15.64 -12.96 -4.80
N VAL A 21 14.61 -13.54 -5.44
CA VAL A 21 14.55 -13.64 -6.91
C VAL A 21 14.58 -12.26 -7.55
N TYR A 22 13.78 -11.32 -7.03
CA TYR A 22 13.71 -9.96 -7.55
C TYR A 22 15.04 -9.21 -7.38
N ALA A 23 15.67 -9.30 -6.20
CA ALA A 23 16.95 -8.67 -5.92
C ALA A 23 18.06 -9.20 -6.83
N LEU A 24 18.11 -10.52 -7.05
CA LEU A 24 19.06 -11.13 -7.98
C LEU A 24 18.82 -10.69 -9.43
N ALA A 25 17.56 -10.68 -9.88
CA ALA A 25 17.20 -10.23 -11.21
C ALA A 25 17.55 -8.74 -11.43
N MET A 26 17.24 -7.90 -10.45
CA MET A 26 17.55 -6.46 -10.49
C MET A 26 19.06 -6.22 -10.53
N THR A 27 19.82 -6.83 -9.62
CA THR A 27 21.29 -6.70 -9.56
C THR A 27 21.93 -7.21 -10.86
N THR A 28 21.44 -8.33 -11.40
CA THR A 28 21.92 -8.86 -12.68
C THR A 28 21.62 -7.89 -13.83
N GLY A 29 20.43 -7.29 -13.83
CA GLY A 29 20.01 -6.31 -14.84
C GLY A 29 20.86 -5.05 -14.79
N THR A 30 21.09 -4.47 -13.61
CA THR A 30 21.89 -3.25 -13.45
C THR A 30 23.37 -3.48 -13.80
N HIS A 31 23.87 -4.70 -13.60
CA HIS A 31 25.26 -5.08 -13.91
C HIS A 31 25.42 -5.80 -15.26
N TRP A 32 24.39 -5.79 -16.12
CA TRP A 32 24.52 -6.41 -17.44
C TRP A 32 25.42 -5.53 -18.33
N PRO A 33 26.53 -6.07 -18.89
CA PRO A 33 27.49 -5.27 -19.65
C PRO A 33 26.84 -4.57 -20.84
N ARG A 34 27.11 -3.26 -20.99
CA ARG A 34 26.60 -2.44 -22.10
C ARG A 34 25.07 -2.47 -22.28
N LEU A 35 24.32 -2.75 -21.21
CA LEU A 35 22.86 -2.72 -21.27
C LEU A 35 22.36 -1.30 -21.50
N GLN A 36 21.73 -1.06 -22.65
CA GLN A 36 21.03 0.17 -22.97
C GLN A 36 19.53 -0.15 -23.01
N LEU A 37 18.76 0.46 -22.12
CA LEU A 37 17.31 0.31 -22.07
C LEU A 37 16.65 1.43 -22.89
N GLY A 38 15.87 1.06 -23.90
CA GLY A 38 15.25 2.00 -24.85
C GLY A 38 15.94 2.03 -26.21
N THR A 39 15.25 2.55 -27.22
CA THR A 39 15.80 2.82 -28.55
C THR A 39 15.86 4.32 -28.79
N GLU A 40 16.64 4.78 -29.78
CA GLU A 40 16.65 6.19 -30.19
C GLU A 40 15.23 6.72 -30.51
N ASP A 41 14.38 5.87 -31.06
CA ASP A 41 12.99 6.18 -31.43
C ASP A 41 11.98 6.09 -30.28
N SER A 42 12.36 5.42 -29.18
CA SER A 42 11.49 5.22 -28.02
C SER A 42 12.36 5.10 -26.77
N PRO A 43 12.81 6.25 -26.22
CA PRO A 43 13.52 6.24 -24.96
C PRO A 43 12.58 5.64 -23.91
N ALA A 44 12.91 4.44 -23.45
CA ALA A 44 12.27 3.90 -22.26
C ALA A 44 12.55 4.89 -21.13
N PRO A 45 11.57 5.18 -20.25
CA PRO A 45 11.79 6.11 -19.16
C PRO A 45 12.67 5.44 -18.10
N ASP A 46 13.96 5.40 -18.37
CA ASP A 46 15.01 4.71 -17.60
C ASP A 46 14.92 5.08 -16.11
N LYS A 47 14.80 6.38 -15.81
CA LYS A 47 14.63 6.87 -14.42
C LYS A 47 13.35 6.37 -13.77
N MET A 48 12.27 6.21 -14.52
CA MET A 48 11.03 5.64 -13.99
C MET A 48 11.15 4.12 -13.73
N ILE A 49 11.95 3.41 -14.54
CA ILE A 49 12.27 2.00 -14.28
C ILE A 49 13.04 1.90 -12.96
N HIS A 50 14.06 2.72 -12.75
CA HIS A 50 14.80 2.80 -11.48
C HIS A 50 13.88 3.10 -10.29
N TYR A 51 13.03 4.12 -10.42
CA TYR A 51 12.03 4.48 -9.40
C TYR A 51 11.12 3.29 -9.03
N LEU A 52 10.52 2.62 -10.02
CA LEU A 52 9.62 1.49 -9.77
C LEU A 52 10.35 0.27 -9.26
N ALA A 53 11.57 0.01 -9.74
CA ALA A 53 12.37 -1.15 -9.37
C ALA A 53 12.74 -1.10 -7.89
N PHE A 54 13.29 0.03 -7.44
CA PHE A 54 13.71 0.19 -6.05
C PHE A 54 12.52 0.42 -5.08
N ALA A 55 11.41 1.01 -5.56
CA ALA A 55 10.15 1.00 -4.80
C ALA A 55 9.65 -0.43 -4.58
N GLY A 56 9.65 -1.27 -5.62
CA GLY A 56 9.28 -2.69 -5.58
C GLY A 56 10.17 -3.49 -4.63
N LEU A 57 11.49 -3.30 -4.73
CA LEU A 57 12.47 -3.94 -3.84
C LEU A 57 12.20 -3.57 -2.36
N THR A 58 11.91 -2.31 -2.08
CA THR A 58 11.58 -1.82 -0.73
C THR A 58 10.32 -2.48 -0.17
N VAL A 59 9.27 -2.60 -0.98
CA VAL A 59 8.02 -3.29 -0.59
C VAL A 59 8.27 -4.78 -0.34
N LEU A 60 9.03 -5.44 -1.20
CA LEU A 60 9.37 -6.86 -1.05
C LEU A 60 10.20 -7.10 0.22
N LEU A 61 11.24 -6.29 0.47
CA LEU A 61 12.05 -6.39 1.69
C LEU A 61 11.20 -6.18 2.93
N TRP A 62 10.34 -5.17 2.95
CA TRP A 62 9.40 -4.95 4.05
C TRP A 62 8.45 -6.15 4.24
N GLY A 63 7.97 -6.75 3.15
CA GLY A 63 7.11 -7.94 3.16
C GLY A 63 7.77 -9.20 3.72
N THR A 64 9.11 -9.33 3.65
CA THR A 64 9.85 -10.49 4.21
C THR A 64 9.73 -10.63 5.72
N ARG A 65 9.40 -9.52 6.41
CA ARG A 65 9.40 -9.37 7.88
C ARG A 65 10.76 -9.60 8.55
N TRP A 66 11.86 -9.60 7.80
CA TRP A 66 13.20 -9.59 8.38
C TRP A 66 13.50 -8.27 9.10
N VAL A 67 12.99 -7.16 8.54
CA VAL A 67 13.21 -5.81 9.05
C VAL A 67 11.91 -5.00 9.05
N GLY A 68 11.83 -3.98 9.91
CA GLY A 68 10.72 -3.03 9.88
C GLY A 68 10.83 -2.06 8.69
N LEU A 69 9.72 -1.40 8.34
CA LEU A 69 9.66 -0.47 7.18
C LEU A 69 10.76 0.60 7.15
N ARG A 70 11.10 1.19 8.31
CA ARG A 70 12.16 2.22 8.39
C ARG A 70 13.52 1.66 7.99
N SER A 71 13.85 0.48 8.52
CA SER A 71 15.10 -0.22 8.21
C SER A 71 15.10 -0.71 6.75
N ALA A 72 13.96 -1.19 6.24
CA ALA A 72 13.84 -1.57 4.83
C ALA A 72 14.16 -0.39 3.89
N VAL A 73 13.59 0.79 4.16
CA VAL A 73 13.89 2.03 3.44
C VAL A 73 15.40 2.29 3.48
N LEU A 74 15.99 2.45 4.68
CA LEU A 74 17.41 2.79 4.82
C LEU A 74 18.36 1.79 4.15
N ILE A 75 18.08 0.48 4.29
CA ILE A 75 18.89 -0.57 3.65
C ILE A 75 18.85 -0.45 2.13
N VAL A 76 17.66 -0.22 1.56
CA VAL A 76 17.50 -0.15 0.11
C VAL A 76 18.05 1.16 -0.46
N MET A 77 18.00 2.28 0.29
CA MET A 77 18.68 3.53 -0.09
C MET A 77 20.20 3.30 -0.22
N VAL A 78 20.81 2.71 0.83
CA VAL A 78 22.24 2.36 0.80
C VAL A 78 22.56 1.38 -0.32
N TRP A 79 21.70 0.39 -0.55
CA TRP A 79 21.84 -0.53 -1.69
C TRP A 79 21.84 0.24 -3.01
N ALA A 80 20.86 1.12 -3.26
CA ALA A 80 20.76 1.87 -4.52
C ALA A 80 22.03 2.68 -4.83
N ALA A 81 22.59 3.35 -3.82
CA ALA A 81 23.85 4.07 -3.97
C ALA A 81 25.03 3.13 -4.28
N ILE A 82 25.12 1.98 -3.60
CA ILE A 82 26.18 0.99 -3.85
C ILE A 82 26.04 0.39 -5.25
N ASP A 83 24.82 -0.01 -5.65
CA ASP A 83 24.51 -0.61 -6.95
C ASP A 83 24.93 0.31 -8.10
N GLU A 84 24.63 1.60 -8.00
CA GLU A 84 25.03 2.57 -9.03
C GLU A 84 26.55 2.79 -9.05
N VAL A 85 27.19 2.93 -7.88
CA VAL A 85 28.65 3.08 -7.83
C VAL A 85 29.37 1.85 -8.39
N SER A 86 28.86 0.64 -8.14
CA SER A 86 29.43 -0.59 -8.69
C SER A 86 29.20 -0.76 -10.20
N GLN A 87 28.23 -0.07 -10.80
CA GLN A 87 28.10 -0.04 -12.25
C GLN A 87 29.30 0.65 -12.94
N GLY A 88 30.00 1.54 -12.23
CA GLY A 88 31.21 2.20 -12.72
C GLY A 88 32.45 1.30 -12.84
N ILE A 89 32.33 -0.01 -12.56
CA ILE A 89 33.42 -0.98 -12.79
C ILE A 89 33.75 -1.02 -14.29
N PRO A 90 35.01 -0.78 -14.72
CA PRO A 90 35.36 -0.64 -16.14
C PRO A 90 34.93 -1.81 -17.03
N ALA A 91 34.90 -3.03 -16.50
CA ALA A 91 34.47 -4.22 -17.25
C ALA A 91 33.01 -4.15 -17.73
N LEU A 92 32.14 -3.40 -17.03
CA LEU A 92 30.72 -3.27 -17.36
C LEU A 92 30.47 -2.30 -18.51
N HIS A 93 31.43 -1.40 -18.78
CA HIS A 93 31.29 -0.32 -19.77
C HIS A 93 30.01 0.51 -19.54
N ARG A 94 29.78 0.91 -18.29
CA ARG A 94 28.66 1.76 -17.86
C ARG A 94 29.21 2.97 -17.12
N ASP A 95 28.48 4.07 -17.20
CA ASP A 95 28.77 5.29 -16.47
C ASP A 95 27.93 5.37 -15.20
N ILE A 96 28.49 5.98 -14.15
CA ILE A 96 27.77 6.29 -12.91
C ILE A 96 26.86 7.50 -13.17
N SER A 97 25.58 7.37 -12.86
CA SER A 97 24.56 8.38 -13.08
C SER A 97 23.86 8.77 -11.78
N TRP A 98 24.14 9.99 -11.31
CA TRP A 98 23.45 10.55 -10.14
C TRP A 98 21.95 10.71 -10.33
N ALA A 99 21.49 10.81 -11.59
CA ALA A 99 20.07 10.84 -11.92
C ALA A 99 19.40 9.50 -11.59
N ASP A 100 20.09 8.37 -11.78
CA ASP A 100 19.59 7.03 -11.44
C ASP A 100 19.52 6.81 -9.94
N VAL A 101 20.56 7.21 -9.20
CA VAL A 101 20.52 7.19 -7.73
C VAL A 101 19.30 8.00 -7.26
N THR A 102 19.16 9.24 -7.75
CA THR A 102 18.06 10.12 -7.33
C THR A 102 16.69 9.48 -7.64
N ALA A 103 16.52 8.92 -8.83
CA ALA A 103 15.28 8.28 -9.22
C ALA A 103 14.94 7.06 -8.36
N SER A 104 15.93 6.20 -8.07
CA SER A 104 15.81 5.07 -7.15
C SER A 104 15.40 5.53 -5.75
N GLU A 105 16.07 6.56 -5.21
CA GLU A 105 15.80 7.12 -3.87
C GLU A 105 14.38 7.66 -3.75
N LEU A 106 13.90 8.39 -4.77
CA LEU A 106 12.51 8.86 -4.82
C LEU A 106 11.52 7.68 -4.79
N GLY A 107 11.82 6.58 -5.49
CA GLY A 107 11.01 5.36 -5.46
C GLY A 107 10.93 4.71 -4.09
N ILE A 108 12.08 4.59 -3.43
CA ILE A 108 12.23 4.03 -2.08
C ILE A 108 11.45 4.85 -1.05
N ILE A 109 11.60 6.18 -1.09
CA ILE A 109 10.90 7.09 -0.19
C ILE A 109 9.38 7.01 -0.44
N SER A 110 8.93 6.98 -1.70
CA SER A 110 7.53 6.79 -2.06
C SER A 110 6.94 5.49 -1.49
N ALA A 111 7.66 4.37 -1.61
CA ALA A 111 7.26 3.10 -0.98
C ALA A 111 7.18 3.24 0.55
N GLY A 112 8.16 3.93 1.16
CA GLY A 112 8.17 4.27 2.58
C GLY A 112 6.96 5.10 3.03
N LEU A 113 6.60 6.13 2.26
CA LEU A 113 5.45 7.01 2.52
C LEU A 113 4.13 6.25 2.43
N LEU A 114 3.96 5.41 1.41
CA LEU A 114 2.79 4.55 1.27
C LEU A 114 2.71 3.52 2.40
N GLY A 115 3.84 2.89 2.76
CA GLY A 115 3.92 1.99 3.91
C GLY A 115 3.55 2.70 5.23
N TRP A 116 4.01 3.94 5.43
CA TRP A 116 3.63 4.77 6.56
C TRP A 116 2.13 5.10 6.57
N ALA A 117 1.57 5.47 5.42
CA ALA A 117 0.15 5.76 5.27
C ALA A 117 -0.72 4.55 5.63
N MET A 118 -0.24 3.35 5.32
CA MET A 118 -0.91 2.08 5.61
C MET A 118 -0.73 1.57 7.05
N ARG A 119 0.18 2.15 7.85
CA ARG A 119 0.37 1.73 9.26
C ARG A 119 -0.94 1.79 10.05
N PRO A 120 -1.11 0.92 11.06
CA PRO A 120 -2.25 0.99 11.97
C PRO A 120 -2.48 2.39 12.55
N VAL A 121 -3.74 2.78 12.64
CA VAL A 121 -4.23 4.02 13.25
C VAL A 121 -5.47 3.71 14.08
N GLY A 122 -5.75 4.54 15.08
CA GLY A 122 -6.91 4.38 15.95
C GLY A 122 -6.68 3.46 17.15
N GLY A 123 -7.79 3.28 17.87
CA GLY A 123 -7.93 2.43 19.03
C GLY A 123 -8.10 0.96 18.67
N ARG A 124 -8.57 0.19 19.66
CA ARG A 124 -8.56 -1.27 19.62
C ARG A 124 -9.47 -1.85 18.53
N ALA A 125 -10.65 -1.26 18.34
CA ALA A 125 -11.60 -1.69 17.32
C ALA A 125 -11.02 -1.57 15.92
N ASN A 126 -10.47 -0.41 15.56
CA ASN A 126 -9.86 -0.29 14.24
C ASN A 126 -8.59 -1.13 14.08
N ARG A 127 -7.81 -1.34 15.16
CA ARG A 127 -6.64 -2.24 15.14
C ARG A 127 -7.04 -3.69 14.84
N LEU A 128 -8.01 -4.26 15.56
CA LEU A 128 -8.50 -5.62 15.32
C LEU A 128 -9.08 -5.78 13.90
N ARG A 129 -9.76 -4.74 13.39
CA ARG A 129 -10.23 -4.71 12.00
C ARG A 129 -9.05 -4.75 11.02
N LEU A 130 -7.99 -3.97 11.29
CA LEU A 130 -6.82 -3.96 10.43
C LEU A 130 -6.02 -5.27 10.52
N GLU A 131 -5.86 -5.85 11.71
CA GLU A 131 -5.26 -7.17 11.89
C GLU A 131 -5.99 -8.24 11.08
N ARG A 132 -7.32 -8.20 11.04
CA ARG A 132 -8.11 -9.09 10.17
C ARG A 132 -7.75 -8.91 8.70
N HIS A 133 -7.66 -7.67 8.23
CA HIS A 133 -7.29 -7.39 6.83
C HIS A 133 -5.85 -7.81 6.54
N THR A 134 -4.91 -7.55 7.45
CA THR A 134 -3.51 -7.97 7.33
C THR A 134 -3.42 -9.49 7.30
N PHE A 135 -4.12 -10.20 8.19
CA PHE A 135 -4.16 -11.67 8.18
C PHE A 135 -4.72 -12.20 6.85
N ALA A 136 -5.85 -11.66 6.37
CA ALA A 136 -6.43 -12.07 5.09
C ALA A 136 -5.48 -11.83 3.91
N PHE A 137 -4.78 -10.68 3.91
CA PHE A 137 -3.75 -10.36 2.93
C PHE A 137 -2.59 -11.33 3.00
N ASP A 138 -2.07 -11.63 4.19
CA ASP A 138 -0.97 -12.56 4.38
C ASP A 138 -1.33 -13.98 3.92
N VAL A 139 -2.52 -14.46 4.27
CA VAL A 139 -3.01 -15.78 3.85
C VAL A 139 -3.19 -15.82 2.33
N PHE A 140 -3.71 -14.76 1.72
CA PHE A 140 -3.81 -14.65 0.26
C PHE A 140 -2.42 -14.72 -0.39
N MET A 141 -1.49 -13.87 0.07
CA MET A 141 -0.12 -13.79 -0.44
C MET A 141 0.76 -15.00 -0.07
N SER A 142 0.32 -15.84 0.87
CA SER A 142 1.02 -17.10 1.16
C SER A 142 0.87 -18.14 0.05
N ARG A 143 -0.09 -17.95 -0.87
CA ARG A 143 -0.39 -18.87 -1.96
C ARG A 143 0.39 -18.49 -3.21
N TRP A 144 1.05 -19.46 -3.84
CA TRP A 144 1.74 -19.26 -5.11
C TRP A 144 0.80 -18.74 -6.21
N THR A 145 -0.47 -19.11 -6.18
CA THR A 145 -1.48 -18.63 -7.15
C THR A 145 -1.67 -17.12 -7.08
N ALA A 146 -1.54 -16.49 -5.91
CA ALA A 146 -1.61 -15.03 -5.81
C ALA A 146 -0.43 -14.38 -6.54
N TRP A 147 0.78 -14.93 -6.37
CA TRP A 147 1.99 -14.46 -7.04
C TRP A 147 1.99 -14.68 -8.55
N ALA A 148 1.27 -15.69 -9.05
CA ALA A 148 1.06 -15.88 -10.49
C ALA A 148 -0.05 -14.95 -11.03
N LEU A 149 -1.15 -14.80 -10.30
CA LEU A 149 -2.31 -14.01 -10.75
C LEU A 149 -2.03 -12.51 -10.77
N LEU A 150 -1.27 -11.97 -9.81
CA LEU A 150 -1.02 -10.53 -9.73
C LEU A 150 -0.26 -9.99 -10.96
N PRO A 151 0.87 -10.57 -11.40
CA PRO A 151 1.55 -10.14 -12.63
C PRO A 151 0.72 -10.37 -13.88
N VAL A 152 -0.03 -11.47 -13.97
CA VAL A 152 -0.91 -11.75 -15.12
C VAL A 152 -2.02 -10.70 -15.20
N ALA A 153 -2.66 -10.36 -14.07
CA ALA A 153 -3.66 -9.30 -14.02
C ALA A 153 -3.05 -7.93 -14.33
N ALA A 154 -1.86 -7.64 -13.79
CA ALA A 154 -1.11 -6.42 -14.09
C ALA A 154 -0.85 -6.28 -15.60
N ALA A 155 -0.38 -7.35 -16.25
CA ALA A 155 -0.07 -7.34 -17.67
C ALA A 155 -1.34 -7.27 -18.54
N THR A 156 -2.35 -8.10 -18.27
CA THR A 156 -3.53 -8.22 -19.16
C THR A 156 -4.52 -7.08 -18.95
N LEU A 157 -5.03 -6.92 -17.73
CA LEU A 157 -6.02 -5.89 -17.40
C LEU A 157 -5.35 -4.51 -17.33
N GLY A 158 -4.09 -4.44 -16.91
CA GLY A 158 -3.36 -3.18 -16.87
C GLY A 158 -3.02 -2.63 -18.24
N LEU A 159 -2.63 -3.49 -19.20
CA LEU A 159 -2.48 -3.06 -20.59
C LEU A 159 -3.83 -2.60 -21.17
N GLY A 160 -4.91 -3.37 -20.95
CA GLY A 160 -6.26 -2.98 -21.41
C GLY A 160 -6.71 -1.64 -20.84
N LEU A 161 -6.63 -1.45 -19.52
CA LEU A 161 -7.01 -0.19 -18.87
C LEU A 161 -6.06 0.96 -19.25
N GLY A 162 -4.76 0.67 -19.41
CA GLY A 162 -3.77 1.65 -19.85
C GLY A 162 -4.03 2.14 -21.27
N VAL A 163 -4.45 1.27 -22.19
CA VAL A 163 -4.87 1.67 -23.54
C VAL A 163 -6.10 2.59 -23.48
N VAL A 164 -7.10 2.27 -22.65
CA VAL A 164 -8.28 3.11 -22.47
C VAL A 164 -7.89 4.49 -21.92
N ILE A 165 -7.10 4.53 -20.86
CA ILE A 165 -6.59 5.78 -20.27
C ILE A 165 -5.81 6.59 -21.31
N TYR A 166 -4.90 5.95 -22.04
CA TYR A 166 -4.12 6.61 -23.09
C TYR A 166 -5.01 7.20 -24.19
N VAL A 167 -5.99 6.46 -24.69
CA VAL A 167 -6.93 6.94 -25.72
C VAL A 167 -7.73 8.15 -25.23
N CYS A 168 -8.15 8.16 -23.97
CA CYS A 168 -8.87 9.30 -23.38
C CYS A 168 -8.01 10.55 -23.22
N ILE A 169 -6.69 10.41 -23.03
CA ILE A 169 -5.77 11.55 -22.83
C ILE A 169 -5.10 11.98 -24.15
N ARG A 170 -5.11 11.12 -25.18
CA ARG A 170 -4.54 11.37 -26.52
C ARG A 170 -4.97 12.69 -27.20
N PRO A 171 -6.18 13.26 -27.00
CA PRO A 171 -6.52 14.54 -27.61
C PRO A 171 -5.61 15.71 -27.18
N TRP A 172 -4.77 15.50 -26.16
CA TRP A 172 -3.72 16.44 -25.79
C TRP A 172 -2.65 16.48 -26.90
N PRO A 173 -2.37 17.63 -27.53
CA PRO A 173 -1.34 17.76 -28.55
C PRO A 173 0.03 17.58 -27.88
N ALA A 174 0.49 16.33 -27.82
CA ALA A 174 1.87 15.99 -27.51
C ALA A 174 2.59 15.86 -28.85
N ASP A 175 3.10 16.99 -29.36
CA ASP A 175 3.91 17.02 -30.58
C ASP A 175 5.27 16.31 -30.36
N ASP A 176 5.61 15.98 -29.12
CA ASP A 176 6.84 15.31 -28.69
C ASP A 176 6.62 13.78 -28.51
N PRO A 177 7.34 12.93 -29.28
CA PRO A 177 7.34 11.48 -29.13
C PRO A 177 7.69 11.00 -27.71
N ILE A 178 8.56 11.71 -27.00
CA ILE A 178 9.01 11.35 -25.64
C ILE A 178 7.84 11.50 -24.65
N GLN A 179 7.10 12.60 -24.73
CA GLN A 179 5.92 12.83 -23.90
C GLN A 179 4.84 11.78 -24.17
N THR A 180 4.67 11.40 -25.44
CA THR A 180 3.73 10.35 -25.84
C THR A 180 4.13 8.99 -25.27
N GLY A 181 5.42 8.62 -25.33
CA GLY A 181 5.94 7.38 -24.75
C GLY A 181 5.74 7.31 -23.23
N LEU A 182 6.05 8.41 -22.55
CA LEU A 182 5.88 8.56 -21.11
C LEU A 182 4.41 8.42 -20.68
N LEU A 183 3.49 9.10 -21.40
CA LEU A 183 2.07 9.02 -21.12
C LEU A 183 1.54 7.59 -21.27
N LYS A 184 1.97 6.86 -22.30
CA LYS A 184 1.63 5.43 -22.48
C LYS A 184 2.13 4.59 -21.31
N PHE A 185 3.39 4.77 -20.92
CA PHE A 185 3.99 4.05 -19.81
C PHE A 185 3.19 4.25 -18.51
N VAL A 186 2.86 5.50 -18.20
CA VAL A 186 2.11 5.87 -16.99
C VAL A 186 0.70 5.29 -17.01
N ALA A 187 0.02 5.39 -18.15
CA ALA A 187 -1.30 4.82 -18.31
C ALA A 187 -1.30 3.31 -18.06
N VAL A 188 -0.32 2.58 -18.62
CA VAL A 188 -0.14 1.14 -18.39
C VAL A 188 0.20 0.83 -16.93
N ALA A 189 1.10 1.60 -16.31
CA ALA A 189 1.48 1.42 -14.90
C ALA A 189 0.29 1.62 -13.95
N ILE A 190 -0.49 2.69 -14.14
CA ILE A 190 -1.72 2.94 -13.38
C ILE A 190 -2.72 1.80 -13.62
N GLY A 191 -2.90 1.41 -14.88
CA GLY A 191 -3.75 0.28 -15.25
C GLY A 191 -3.39 -0.99 -14.47
N ALA A 192 -2.10 -1.34 -14.47
CA ALA A 192 -1.56 -2.51 -13.79
C ALA A 192 -1.78 -2.44 -12.28
N MET A 193 -1.52 -1.28 -11.65
CA MET A 193 -1.75 -1.08 -10.23
C MET A 193 -3.22 -1.26 -9.84
N VAL A 194 -4.15 -0.70 -10.64
CA VAL A 194 -5.59 -0.84 -10.43
C VAL A 194 -6.04 -2.31 -10.57
N ALA A 195 -5.57 -3.00 -11.61
CA ALA A 195 -5.86 -4.41 -11.83
C ALA A 195 -5.37 -5.30 -10.67
N MET A 196 -4.11 -5.12 -10.25
CA MET A 196 -3.54 -5.82 -9.10
C MET A 196 -4.35 -5.54 -7.83
N HIS A 197 -4.75 -4.28 -7.63
CA HIS A 197 -5.55 -3.89 -6.48
C HIS A 197 -6.90 -4.61 -6.45
N PHE A 198 -7.62 -4.70 -7.57
CA PHE A 198 -8.90 -5.42 -7.64
C PHE A 198 -8.75 -6.92 -7.39
N VAL A 199 -7.74 -7.57 -7.97
CA VAL A 199 -7.47 -8.99 -7.74
C VAL A 199 -7.12 -9.25 -6.29
N MET A 200 -6.26 -8.41 -5.71
CA MET A 200 -5.90 -8.47 -4.29
C MET A 200 -7.13 -8.28 -3.39
N LEU A 201 -7.97 -7.27 -3.65
CA LEU A 201 -9.20 -7.06 -2.89
C LEU A 201 -10.16 -8.25 -2.99
N ALA A 202 -10.38 -8.78 -4.19
CA ALA A 202 -11.23 -9.94 -4.40
C ALA A 202 -10.69 -11.18 -3.67
N GLY A 203 -9.38 -11.41 -3.72
CA GLY A 203 -8.70 -12.46 -2.96
C GLY A 203 -8.86 -12.30 -1.45
N MET A 204 -8.62 -11.10 -0.94
CA MET A 204 -8.77 -10.76 0.47
C MET A 204 -10.22 -10.92 0.94
N PHE A 205 -11.22 -10.47 0.18
CA PHE A 205 -12.63 -10.62 0.53
C PHE A 205 -13.03 -12.10 0.64
N ARG A 206 -12.59 -12.94 -0.30
CA ARG A 206 -12.82 -14.39 -0.23
C ARG A 206 -12.23 -15.01 1.04
N GLU A 207 -11.06 -14.57 1.49
CA GLU A 207 -10.50 -15.04 2.77
C GLU A 207 -11.30 -14.51 3.97
N VAL A 208 -11.62 -13.22 3.98
CA VAL A 208 -12.43 -12.54 5.01
C VAL A 208 -13.80 -13.21 5.18
N ASP A 209 -14.42 -13.71 4.11
CA ASP A 209 -15.71 -14.41 4.12
C ASP A 209 -15.61 -15.83 4.70
N ARG A 210 -14.44 -16.45 4.65
CA ARG A 210 -14.18 -17.78 5.24
C ARG A 210 -13.89 -17.71 6.74
N HIS A 211 -13.50 -16.54 7.27
CA HIS A 211 -13.12 -16.37 8.68
C HIS A 211 -14.22 -16.72 9.68
N PRO A 212 -15.50 -16.34 9.50
CA PRO A 212 -16.55 -16.64 10.50
C PRO A 212 -16.72 -18.14 10.76
N ALA A 213 -16.54 -18.97 9.72
CA ALA A 213 -16.64 -20.43 9.82
C ALA A 213 -15.40 -21.06 10.47
N ARG A 214 -14.19 -20.55 10.17
CA ARG A 214 -12.93 -21.14 10.66
C ARG A 214 -12.42 -20.55 11.97
N ARG A 215 -12.85 -19.33 12.32
CA ARG A 215 -12.37 -18.55 13.47
C ARG A 215 -10.86 -18.69 13.72
N PRO A 216 -10.01 -18.37 12.73
CA PRO A 216 -8.57 -18.59 12.89
C PRO A 216 -8.01 -17.66 13.97
N CYS A 217 -7.11 -18.20 14.80
CA CYS A 217 -6.22 -17.39 15.62
C CYS A 217 -5.29 -16.58 14.71
N PHE A 218 -5.29 -15.25 14.80
CA PHE A 218 -4.43 -14.42 13.94
C PHE A 218 -2.93 -14.54 14.24
N ALA A 219 -2.56 -15.12 15.40
CA ALA A 219 -1.16 -15.35 15.75
C ALA A 219 -0.57 -16.64 15.15
N CYS A 220 -1.30 -17.77 15.19
CA CYS A 220 -0.79 -19.08 14.76
C CYS A 220 -1.62 -19.77 13.66
N GLY A 221 -2.76 -19.21 13.26
CA GLY A 221 -3.65 -19.76 12.23
C GLY A 221 -4.54 -20.93 12.68
N THR A 222 -4.40 -21.44 13.92
CA THR A 222 -5.23 -22.52 14.45
C THR A 222 -6.71 -22.14 14.44
N SER A 223 -7.56 -23.05 13.97
CA SER A 223 -9.03 -22.91 14.00
C SER A 223 -9.52 -22.87 15.45
N LEU A 224 -10.34 -21.87 15.79
CA LEU A 224 -11.02 -21.75 17.08
C LEU A 224 -12.54 -21.97 16.92
N ALA A 225 -12.96 -22.59 15.82
CA ALA A 225 -14.37 -22.82 15.51
C ALA A 225 -15.07 -23.68 16.58
N ASP A 226 -14.36 -24.68 17.10
CA ASP A 226 -14.89 -25.71 18.01
C ASP A 226 -14.83 -25.30 19.48
N LEU A 227 -14.19 -24.18 19.81
CA LEU A 227 -14.10 -23.72 21.20
C LEU A 227 -15.44 -23.16 21.68
N PRO A 228 -15.85 -23.49 22.92
CA PRO A 228 -17.08 -22.96 23.51
C PRO A 228 -17.01 -21.44 23.59
N ARG A 229 -18.15 -20.78 23.38
CA ARG A 229 -18.23 -19.32 23.49
C ARG A 229 -18.19 -18.91 24.95
N THR A 230 -17.37 -17.93 25.26
CA THR A 230 -17.37 -17.28 26.58
C THR A 230 -18.30 -16.05 26.56
N PRO A 231 -18.88 -15.67 27.71
CA PRO A 231 -19.77 -14.49 27.82
C PRO A 231 -19.07 -13.16 27.49
N ASP A 232 -17.75 -13.09 27.62
CA ASP A 232 -16.95 -11.91 27.29
C ASP A 232 -16.44 -11.90 25.83
N GLY A 233 -16.73 -12.96 25.07
CA GLY A 233 -16.29 -13.11 23.68
C GLY A 233 -14.79 -13.33 23.51
N ARG A 234 -14.05 -13.67 24.57
CA ARG A 234 -12.61 -13.97 24.54
C ARG A 234 -12.33 -15.46 24.51
N LEU A 235 -11.42 -15.88 23.63
CA LEU A 235 -10.99 -17.27 23.53
C LEU A 235 -9.47 -17.34 23.63
N ALA A 236 -8.96 -18.11 24.58
CA ALA A 236 -7.54 -18.43 24.60
C ALA A 236 -7.25 -19.52 23.54
N CYS A 237 -6.32 -19.24 22.62
CA CYS A 237 -5.93 -20.23 21.62
C CYS A 237 -5.17 -21.38 22.29
N PRO A 238 -5.61 -22.64 22.17
CA PRO A 238 -4.94 -23.78 22.83
C PRO A 238 -3.54 -24.05 22.28
N ALA A 239 -3.24 -23.61 21.04
CA ALA A 239 -1.96 -23.85 20.39
C ALA A 239 -0.87 -22.83 20.78
N CYS A 240 -1.25 -21.57 21.06
CA CYS A 240 -0.28 -20.50 21.30
C CYS A 240 -0.52 -19.65 22.55
N GLY A 241 -1.65 -19.82 23.23
CA GLY A 241 -2.04 -19.02 24.40
C GLY A 241 -2.56 -17.61 24.07
N GLU A 242 -2.49 -17.17 22.81
CA GLU A 242 -2.96 -15.84 22.41
C GLU A 242 -4.46 -15.70 22.66
N THR A 243 -4.87 -14.57 23.25
CA THR A 243 -6.29 -14.26 23.46
C THR A 243 -6.90 -13.70 22.18
N ALA A 244 -7.74 -14.49 21.54
CA ALA A 244 -8.57 -14.06 20.42
C ALA A 244 -9.86 -13.41 20.92
N HIS A 245 -10.29 -12.33 20.27
CA HIS A 245 -11.56 -11.68 20.55
C HIS A 245 -12.55 -11.99 19.43
N ARG A 246 -13.82 -12.26 19.75
CA ARG A 246 -14.88 -12.55 18.76
C ARG A 246 -15.01 -11.51 17.65
N PHE A 247 -14.65 -10.27 17.95
CA PHE A 247 -14.60 -9.18 16.96
C PHE A 247 -13.67 -9.48 15.77
N GLN A 248 -12.64 -10.32 15.94
CA GLN A 248 -11.74 -10.75 14.86
C GLN A 248 -12.50 -11.47 13.72
N TRP A 249 -13.60 -12.14 14.02
CA TRP A 249 -14.37 -12.93 13.06
C TRP A 249 -15.77 -12.39 12.78
N THR A 250 -16.24 -11.46 13.59
CA THR A 250 -17.53 -10.81 13.36
C THR A 250 -17.40 -9.87 12.17
N LEU A 251 -18.27 -10.01 11.16
CA LEU A 251 -18.31 -9.09 10.03
C LEU A 251 -18.61 -7.69 10.57
N ALA A 252 -17.62 -6.80 10.48
CA ALA A 252 -17.86 -5.39 10.74
C ALA A 252 -18.98 -4.94 9.79
N PRO A 253 -20.03 -4.27 10.28
CA PRO A 253 -21.11 -3.82 9.43
C PRO A 253 -20.53 -2.95 8.31
N ALA A 254 -20.87 -3.27 7.05
CA ALA A 254 -20.44 -2.47 5.91
C ALA A 254 -20.92 -1.03 6.09
N LEU A 255 -20.01 -0.06 6.13
CA LEU A 255 -20.42 1.33 6.30
C LEU A 255 -21.32 1.75 5.13
N PRO A 256 -22.41 2.49 5.37
CA PRO A 256 -23.22 3.04 4.29
C PRO A 256 -22.35 3.84 3.30
N ARG A 257 -22.62 3.75 2.00
CA ARG A 257 -21.83 4.43 0.96
C ARG A 257 -21.68 5.94 1.25
N GLY A 258 -22.74 6.60 1.70
CA GLY A 258 -22.70 8.02 2.08
C GLY A 258 -21.78 8.36 3.26
N VAL A 259 -21.47 7.40 4.14
CA VAL A 259 -20.48 7.58 5.20
C VAL A 259 -19.07 7.60 4.61
N HIS A 260 -18.76 6.68 3.70
CA HIS A 260 -17.46 6.67 3.00
C HIS A 260 -17.21 7.98 2.25
N THR A 261 -18.20 8.47 1.50
CA THR A 261 -18.11 9.76 0.78
C THR A 261 -17.81 10.89 1.76
N ARG A 262 -18.59 11.02 2.86
CA ARG A 262 -18.37 12.08 3.87
C ARG A 262 -16.98 12.02 4.52
N LEU A 263 -16.46 10.82 4.78
CA LEU A 263 -15.12 10.64 5.32
C LEU A 263 -14.02 11.03 4.31
N ALA A 264 -14.30 10.87 3.02
CA ALA A 264 -13.36 11.15 1.93
C ALA A 264 -13.34 12.62 1.48
N ILE A 265 -14.43 13.40 1.68
CA ILE A 265 -14.51 14.81 1.24
C ILE A 265 -13.31 15.64 1.73
N VAL A 266 -13.06 15.68 3.04
CA VAL A 266 -11.99 16.53 3.59
C VAL A 266 -10.60 16.10 3.07
N PRO A 267 -10.21 14.81 3.14
CA PRO A 267 -8.96 14.36 2.51
C PRO A 267 -8.88 14.68 1.01
N ALA A 268 -9.97 14.51 0.26
CA ALA A 268 -9.99 14.79 -1.17
C ALA A 268 -9.79 16.29 -1.48
N VAL A 269 -10.44 17.18 -0.73
CA VAL A 269 -10.24 18.63 -0.84
C VAL A 269 -8.80 19.01 -0.50
N VAL A 270 -8.22 18.44 0.56
CA VAL A 270 -6.81 18.68 0.92
C VAL A 270 -5.88 18.20 -0.19
N GLY A 271 -6.11 17.00 -0.73
CA GLY A 271 -5.34 16.48 -1.86
C GLY A 271 -5.44 17.37 -3.10
N LEU A 272 -6.64 17.84 -3.43
CA LEU A 272 -6.87 18.77 -4.54
C LEU A 272 -6.13 20.10 -4.31
N LEU A 273 -6.24 20.70 -3.12
CA LEU A 273 -5.55 21.95 -2.80
C LEU A 273 -4.03 21.80 -2.85
N LEU A 274 -3.48 20.69 -2.35
CA LEU A 274 -2.04 20.40 -2.44
C LEU A 274 -1.60 20.21 -3.91
N GLY A 275 -2.40 19.51 -4.72
CA GLY A 275 -2.12 19.34 -6.15
C GLY A 275 -2.20 20.66 -6.92
N LEU A 276 -3.19 21.50 -6.63
CA LEU A 276 -3.33 22.84 -7.21
C LEU A 276 -2.19 23.76 -6.77
N ALA A 277 -1.80 23.72 -5.50
CA ALA A 277 -0.66 24.48 -5.00
C ALA A 277 0.64 24.05 -5.68
N LEU A 278 0.83 22.74 -5.89
CA LEU A 278 1.96 22.21 -6.65
C LEU A 278 1.95 22.69 -8.10
N GLY A 279 0.82 22.56 -8.81
CA GLY A 279 0.67 23.04 -10.19
C GLY A 279 0.87 24.55 -10.31
N ALA A 280 0.31 25.33 -9.37
CA ALA A 280 0.52 26.77 -9.31
C ALA A 280 1.99 27.11 -9.03
N SER A 281 2.68 26.33 -8.18
CA SER A 281 4.11 26.55 -7.91
C SER A 281 4.95 26.40 -9.19
N TYR A 282 4.62 25.46 -10.07
CA TYR A 282 5.28 25.31 -11.37
C TYR A 282 5.03 26.49 -12.31
N LEU A 283 3.85 27.11 -12.26
CA LEU A 283 3.49 28.23 -13.16
C LEU A 283 3.91 29.60 -12.63
N VAL A 284 3.88 29.78 -11.31
CA VAL A 284 3.97 31.07 -10.63
C VAL A 284 5.37 31.32 -10.09
N LEU A 285 6.06 30.32 -9.53
CA LEU A 285 7.42 30.51 -8.98
C LEU A 285 8.42 31.04 -10.02
N PRO A 286 8.43 30.56 -11.29
CA PRO A 286 9.33 31.11 -12.31
C PRO A 286 9.05 32.57 -12.66
N ARG A 287 7.84 33.08 -12.36
CA ARG A 287 7.41 34.45 -12.68
C ARG A 287 7.57 35.43 -11.52
N LEU A 288 7.38 34.98 -10.27
CA LEU A 288 7.38 35.84 -9.09
C LEU A 288 8.76 36.06 -8.49
N PHE A 289 9.59 35.04 -8.52
CA PHE A 289 10.97 35.17 -8.09
C PHE A 289 11.81 35.41 -9.34
N ASP A 290 12.95 36.09 -9.23
CA ASP A 290 14.08 35.95 -10.19
C ASP A 290 14.66 34.52 -10.05
N ALA A 291 13.77 33.53 -10.03
CA ALA A 291 13.91 32.10 -9.88
C ALA A 291 14.48 31.50 -11.17
N ALA A 292 15.26 32.29 -11.89
CA ALA A 292 16.13 31.79 -12.89
C ALA A 292 16.99 30.67 -12.27
N THR A 293 17.41 30.70 -11.01
CA THR A 293 18.26 29.62 -10.45
C THR A 293 17.51 28.30 -10.20
N LEU A 294 16.40 28.30 -9.43
CA LEU A 294 15.68 27.06 -9.11
C LEU A 294 14.94 26.49 -10.32
N SER A 295 14.29 27.35 -11.10
CA SER A 295 13.62 26.90 -12.32
C SER A 295 14.65 26.45 -13.36
N ARG A 296 15.81 27.13 -13.54
CA ARG A 296 16.90 26.60 -14.39
C ARG A 296 17.35 25.23 -13.90
N HIS A 297 17.59 25.03 -12.61
CA HIS A 297 18.01 23.71 -12.12
C HIS A 297 16.98 22.63 -12.41
N TYR A 298 15.68 22.88 -12.17
CA TYR A 298 14.64 21.91 -12.50
C TYR A 298 14.53 21.66 -14.00
N TYR A 299 14.49 22.70 -14.83
CA TYR A 299 14.38 22.58 -16.29
C TYR A 299 15.66 22.06 -16.96
N GLN A 300 16.80 22.08 -16.25
CA GLN A 300 18.06 21.42 -16.63
C GLN A 300 18.06 19.92 -16.33
N LEU A 301 17.15 19.42 -15.49
CA LEU A 301 17.04 17.99 -15.25
C LEU A 301 16.55 17.27 -16.52
N PRO A 302 17.04 16.04 -16.77
CA PRO A 302 16.46 15.15 -17.75
C PRO A 302 14.93 15.04 -17.62
N LEU A 303 14.23 14.96 -18.75
CA LEU A 303 12.75 14.95 -18.77
C LEU A 303 12.15 13.80 -17.96
N ASP A 304 12.75 12.61 -18.04
CA ASP A 304 12.38 11.42 -17.28
C ASP A 304 12.62 11.56 -15.76
N LEU A 305 13.68 12.25 -15.34
CA LEU A 305 13.91 12.56 -13.93
C LEU A 305 12.90 13.58 -13.39
N ARG A 306 12.57 14.63 -14.16
CA ARG A 306 11.49 15.57 -13.81
C ARG A 306 10.17 14.85 -13.59
N PHE A 307 9.84 13.96 -14.52
CA PHE A 307 8.63 13.16 -14.40
C PHE A 307 8.63 12.25 -13.16
N THR A 308 9.77 11.64 -12.85
CA THR A 308 9.94 10.83 -11.63
C THR A 308 9.70 11.66 -10.37
N PHE A 309 10.18 12.89 -10.35
CA PHE A 309 9.93 13.85 -9.27
C PHE A 309 8.44 14.21 -9.15
N ASP A 310 7.76 14.47 -10.26
CA ASP A 310 6.31 14.73 -10.28
C ASP A 310 5.51 13.54 -9.73
N VAL A 311 5.84 12.31 -10.15
CA VAL A 311 5.22 11.09 -9.63
C VAL A 311 5.47 10.94 -8.12
N PHE A 312 6.70 11.19 -7.66
CA PHE A 312 7.04 11.18 -6.24
C PHE A 312 6.15 12.15 -5.44
N LEU A 313 5.99 13.39 -5.91
CA LEU A 313 5.17 14.39 -5.25
C LEU A 313 3.69 13.98 -5.19
N VAL A 314 3.15 13.46 -6.30
CA VAL A 314 1.78 12.94 -6.36
C VAL A 314 1.59 11.77 -5.39
N VAL A 315 2.53 10.84 -5.33
CA VAL A 315 2.51 9.73 -4.36
C VAL A 315 2.58 10.25 -2.92
N GLY A 316 3.41 11.26 -2.64
CA GLY A 316 3.49 11.91 -1.34
C GLY A 316 2.16 12.53 -0.90
N ILE A 317 1.52 13.31 -1.77
CA ILE A 317 0.17 13.87 -1.54
C ILE A 317 -0.84 12.73 -1.30
N GLY A 318 -0.82 11.71 -2.16
CA GLY A 318 -1.69 10.53 -2.03
C GLY A 318 -1.53 9.81 -0.69
N ALA A 319 -0.30 9.64 -0.23
CA ALA A 319 0.00 9.02 1.07
C ALA A 319 -0.56 9.83 2.24
N VAL A 320 -0.44 11.16 2.21
CA VAL A 320 -1.03 12.06 3.22
C VAL A 320 -2.56 11.97 3.21
N VAL A 321 -3.18 12.08 2.04
CA VAL A 321 -4.65 11.97 1.86
C VAL A 321 -5.16 10.61 2.38
N LEU A 322 -4.47 9.52 2.02
CA LEU A 322 -4.80 8.18 2.48
C LEU A 322 -4.70 8.06 4.01
N ARG A 323 -3.63 8.58 4.61
CA ARG A 323 -3.42 8.58 6.07
C ARG A 323 -4.53 9.36 6.78
N MET A 324 -4.91 10.52 6.26
CA MET A 324 -5.99 11.35 6.80
C MET A 324 -7.33 10.61 6.74
N TYR A 325 -7.68 10.04 5.58
CA TYR A 325 -8.90 9.25 5.41
C TYR A 325 -8.94 8.07 6.38
N ARG A 326 -7.87 7.28 6.47
CA ARG A 326 -7.77 6.14 7.39
C ARG A 326 -7.89 6.56 8.85
N SER A 327 -7.31 7.69 9.23
CA SER A 327 -7.39 8.21 10.61
C SER A 327 -8.81 8.68 10.97
N ARG A 328 -9.56 9.25 10.00
CA ARG A 328 -10.97 9.60 10.19
C ARG A 328 -11.84 8.34 10.28
N LEU A 329 -11.61 7.38 9.40
CA LEU A 329 -12.30 6.09 9.40
C LEU A 329 -12.05 5.32 10.71
N ALA A 330 -10.82 5.32 11.20
CA ALA A 330 -10.46 4.68 12.46
C ALA A 330 -11.23 5.29 13.63
N ARG A 331 -11.22 6.62 13.77
CA ARG A 331 -12.00 7.32 14.80
C ARG A 331 -13.49 7.01 14.76
N LEU A 332 -14.06 6.79 13.57
CA LEU A 332 -15.46 6.39 13.43
C LEU A 332 -15.66 4.94 13.92
N VAL A 333 -14.82 4.01 13.47
CA VAL A 333 -14.90 2.59 13.85
C VAL A 333 -14.64 2.39 15.34
N ASP A 334 -13.76 3.19 15.94
CA ASP A 334 -13.46 3.15 17.37
C ASP A 334 -14.60 3.64 18.25
N ARG A 335 -15.64 4.25 17.68
CA ARG A 335 -16.87 4.67 18.39
C ARG A 335 -18.06 3.73 18.16
N GLN A 336 -17.84 2.58 17.52
CA GLN A 336 -18.92 1.66 17.12
C GLN A 336 -19.63 0.97 18.32
N ASP A 337 -18.99 0.98 19.48
CA ASP A 337 -19.49 0.49 20.77
C ASP A 337 -20.44 1.49 21.44
N VAL A 338 -20.25 2.79 21.18
CA VAL A 338 -21.05 3.90 21.70
C VAL A 338 -22.13 4.35 20.73
N ARG A 339 -21.88 4.32 19.41
CA ARG A 339 -22.85 4.78 18.40
C ARG A 339 -22.97 3.80 17.25
N CYS A 340 -24.20 3.58 16.79
CA CYS A 340 -24.44 2.78 15.60
C CYS A 340 -23.79 3.40 14.36
N LEU A 341 -22.91 2.67 13.69
CA LEU A 341 -22.23 3.15 12.48
C LEU A 341 -23.18 3.46 11.30
N ALA A 342 -24.40 2.95 11.33
CA ALA A 342 -25.42 3.18 10.31
C ALA A 342 -26.31 4.40 10.63
N CYS A 343 -27.04 4.36 11.75
CA CYS A 343 -28.04 5.39 12.10
C CYS A 343 -27.58 6.39 13.18
N GLN A 344 -26.36 6.25 13.73
CA GLN A 344 -25.82 7.08 14.82
C GLN A 344 -26.59 7.00 16.16
N HIS A 345 -27.54 6.07 16.32
CA HIS A 345 -28.22 5.82 17.59
C HIS A 345 -27.22 5.46 18.70
N ASP A 346 -27.47 5.95 19.91
CA ASP A 346 -26.68 5.67 21.10
C ASP A 346 -26.83 4.21 21.51
N LEU A 347 -25.71 3.50 21.60
CA LEU A 347 -25.68 2.08 21.92
C LEU A 347 -25.37 1.81 23.38
N HIS A 348 -25.14 2.81 24.24
CA HIS A 348 -24.73 2.60 25.65
C HIS A 348 -25.70 1.68 26.42
N ALA A 349 -27.00 1.85 26.26
CA ALA A 349 -28.02 1.01 26.92
C ALA A 349 -28.35 -0.27 26.14
N THR A 350 -27.84 -0.44 24.91
CA THR A 350 -28.20 -1.60 24.08
C THR A 350 -27.45 -2.84 24.53
N PRO A 351 -28.11 -3.93 24.93
CA PRO A 351 -27.43 -5.14 25.38
C PRO A 351 -26.59 -5.76 24.26
N ALA A 352 -25.39 -6.22 24.63
CA ALA A 352 -24.46 -6.90 23.73
C ALA A 352 -23.96 -8.19 24.39
N PRO A 353 -24.84 -9.19 24.60
CA PRO A 353 -24.43 -10.47 25.15
C PRO A 353 -23.33 -11.07 24.25
N ASP A 354 -22.30 -11.64 24.87
CA ASP A 354 -21.12 -12.18 24.18
C ASP A 354 -20.32 -11.13 23.37
N GLY A 355 -20.39 -9.86 23.77
CA GLY A 355 -19.69 -8.73 23.13
C GLY A 355 -20.32 -8.26 21.82
N THR A 356 -21.43 -8.83 21.35
CA THR A 356 -22.11 -8.42 20.11
C THR A 356 -23.57 -8.05 20.36
N GLY A 357 -24.03 -6.92 19.83
CA GLY A 357 -25.42 -6.50 19.94
C GLY A 357 -26.01 -6.10 18.59
N ARG A 358 -27.32 -5.84 18.55
CA ARG A 358 -28.01 -5.24 17.41
C ARG A 358 -28.57 -3.90 17.82
N CYS A 359 -28.36 -2.88 17.00
CA CYS A 359 -28.95 -1.56 17.22
C CYS A 359 -30.48 -1.66 17.22
N GLY A 360 -31.13 -1.12 18.25
CA GLY A 360 -32.60 -1.13 18.37
C GLY A 360 -33.32 -0.42 17.22
N GLU A 361 -32.73 0.65 16.68
CA GLU A 361 -33.35 1.45 15.62
C GLU A 361 -33.26 0.83 14.22
N CYS A 362 -32.08 0.30 13.85
CA CYS A 362 -31.83 -0.14 12.46
C CYS A 362 -31.45 -1.61 12.34
N GLY A 363 -31.44 -2.37 13.44
CA GLY A 363 -31.13 -3.80 13.47
C GLY A 363 -29.68 -4.17 13.13
N ARG A 364 -28.83 -3.20 12.84
CA ARG A 364 -27.42 -3.39 12.48
C ARG A 364 -26.63 -3.95 13.66
N THR A 365 -25.83 -4.98 13.38
CA THR A 365 -24.91 -5.57 14.36
C THR A 365 -23.82 -4.57 14.74
N PHE A 366 -23.52 -4.47 16.04
CA PHE A 366 -22.36 -3.78 16.58
C PHE A 366 -21.58 -4.72 17.51
N THR A 367 -20.38 -4.31 17.90
CA THR A 367 -19.53 -5.09 18.81
C THR A 367 -18.98 -4.17 19.90
N ARG A 368 -19.05 -4.63 21.14
CA ARG A 368 -18.36 -4.03 22.27
C ARG A 368 -17.09 -4.82 22.52
N LEU A 369 -15.98 -4.11 22.49
CA LEU A 369 -14.75 -4.61 23.07
C LEU A 369 -14.92 -4.29 24.55
N GLY A 370 -15.19 -5.29 25.40
CA GLY A 370 -15.45 -5.05 26.82
C GLY A 370 -14.37 -4.14 27.42
N ASP A 371 -14.75 -3.39 28.47
CA ASP A 371 -13.84 -2.49 29.19
C ASP A 371 -12.68 -3.31 29.75
N GLU A 372 -11.57 -3.38 29.01
CA GLU A 372 -10.29 -3.54 29.66
C GLU A 372 -10.06 -2.23 30.37
N ALA A 373 -9.97 -2.29 31.70
CA ALA A 373 -9.27 -1.27 32.46
C ALA A 373 -8.02 -0.90 31.65
N PRO A 374 -7.80 0.38 31.32
CA PRO A 374 -6.72 0.78 30.44
C PRO A 374 -5.44 0.09 30.92
N ALA A 375 -4.88 -0.78 30.07
CA ALA A 375 -3.62 -1.46 30.37
C ALA A 375 -2.63 -0.36 30.73
N GLY A 376 -2.17 -0.35 31.99
CA GLY A 376 -1.53 0.79 32.65
C GLY A 376 -0.74 1.66 31.69
N ALA A 377 -1.23 2.90 31.52
CA ALA A 377 -0.60 3.93 30.71
C ALA A 377 0.77 4.34 31.27
#